data_AF-A0A285S672-F1
#
_entry.id   AF-A0A285S672-F1
#
_cell.length_a   1.000
_cell.length_b   1.000
_cell.length_c   1.000
_cell.angle_alpha   90.00
_cell.angle_beta   90.00
_cell.angle_gamma   90.00
#
_symmetry.space_group_name_H-M   'P 1'
#
loop_
_entity.id
_entity.type
_entity.pdbx_description
1 polymer ?
#
loop_
_entity_poly.entity_id
_entity_poly.type
_entity_poly.pdbx_seq_one_letter_code
_entity_poly.pdbx_strand_id
1 'polypeptide(L)'
;MITAKNGIGRIIPISIMASMILTGCGNTTELEGTTEPVPEPEVQNTSEEETITYDIPLMNELGIDAYCEKLGIKEYEYPSEFELTEDLKNTIETAFLYEGEFISDDLINDTEWKSTFVDRFLQNSWYSNDYLANNISDDCLMDKDQIEYVQYSTTGKYISFDEYATDKLDISHASSGFNTATIIDYEADDQDDTVTIIANIGVCEGIKEDYDSTYEVSVILLKNPYSCIDGYSIDSLSYKETTSYQEPDGKEHWVFGDFVDYNEEQQYLEFEYSYADDEINSERNFSHFFTVDISEHPEFYDFVKEHEDSDTYYNYEIAFIFDENNPAPFDMIKPTGIDAISL
;
A
#
# COMPACT_ATOMS: atom_id res chain seq x y z
N MET A 1 27.87 -6.77 51.17
CA MET A 1 28.15 -5.32 51.26
C MET A 1 28.81 -4.95 49.95
N ILE A 2 28.24 -4.18 49.03
CA ILE A 2 27.29 -3.07 49.14
C ILE A 2 26.18 -3.25 48.08
N THR A 3 24.94 -3.14 48.56
CA THR A 3 23.69 -2.97 47.81
C THR A 3 23.60 -1.57 47.20
N ALA A 4 23.02 -1.46 45.99
CA ALA A 4 22.33 -0.25 45.55
C ALA A 4 21.01 -0.63 44.86
N LYS A 5 19.92 -0.31 45.56
CA LYS A 5 18.54 -0.19 45.08
C LYS A 5 18.35 1.17 44.41
N ASN A 6 17.22 1.30 43.70
CA ASN A 6 16.51 2.50 43.20
C ASN A 6 16.66 2.65 41.68
N GLY A 7 15.62 2.85 40.90
CA GLY A 7 14.20 3.04 41.19
C GLY A 7 13.44 3.15 39.87
N ILE A 8 12.20 2.67 39.88
CA ILE A 8 11.25 2.69 38.77
C ILE A 8 10.93 4.16 38.45
N GLY A 9 11.32 4.61 37.26
CA GLY A 9 10.88 5.86 36.67
C GLY A 9 9.84 5.57 35.59
N ARG A 10 8.60 5.98 35.82
CA ARG A 10 7.55 6.06 34.79
C ARG A 10 8.07 6.92 33.64
N ILE A 11 8.20 6.33 32.45
CA ILE A 11 8.36 7.08 31.21
C ILE A 11 6.96 7.51 30.79
N ILE A 12 6.73 8.82 30.78
CA ILE A 12 5.53 9.43 30.21
C ILE A 12 5.82 9.57 28.71
N PRO A 13 5.06 8.96 27.80
CA PRO A 13 5.21 9.25 26.39
C PRO A 13 4.76 10.69 26.15
N ILE A 14 5.70 11.54 25.77
CA ILE A 14 5.44 12.88 25.25
C ILE A 14 5.12 12.69 23.77
N SER A 15 3.85 12.82 23.39
CA SER A 15 3.46 12.92 21.98
C SER A 15 4.17 14.10 21.34
N ILE A 16 5.10 13.81 20.42
CA ILE A 16 5.66 14.82 19.54
C ILE A 16 4.68 14.98 18.38
N MET A 17 3.78 15.95 18.49
CA MET A 17 3.07 16.49 17.32
C MET A 17 4.12 17.11 16.39
N ALA A 18 4.40 16.45 15.27
CA ALA A 18 5.09 17.07 14.15
C ALA A 18 4.09 17.99 13.44
N SER A 19 4.12 19.26 13.81
CA SER A 19 3.39 20.33 13.13
C SER A 19 3.93 20.50 11.71
N MET A 20 3.23 20.00 10.69
CA MET A 20 3.47 20.46 9.33
C MET A 20 3.01 21.92 9.22
N ILE A 21 3.99 22.79 9.01
CA ILE A 21 3.80 24.22 8.76
C ILE A 21 3.18 24.34 7.36
N LEU A 22 1.86 24.47 7.30
CA LEU A 22 1.18 25.08 6.15
C LEU A 22 1.55 26.57 6.14
N THR A 23 2.53 26.95 5.32
CA THR A 23 2.73 28.35 4.97
C THR A 23 1.57 28.82 4.11
N GLY A 24 0.53 29.33 4.77
CA GLY A 24 -0.49 30.14 4.15
C GLY A 24 0.10 31.49 3.72
N CYS A 25 -0.10 31.85 2.46
CA CYS A 25 -0.05 33.24 2.02
C CYS A 25 -1.43 33.86 2.27
N GLY A 26 -1.64 34.38 3.47
CA GLY A 26 -2.73 35.33 3.75
C GLY A 26 -2.30 36.74 3.38
N ASN A 27 -3.18 37.50 2.72
CA ASN A 27 -3.74 38.73 3.31
C ASN A 27 -4.74 39.41 2.38
N THR A 28 -5.99 39.40 2.82
CA THR A 28 -6.99 40.43 2.52
C THR A 28 -6.67 41.68 3.35
N THR A 29 -6.51 42.82 2.69
CA THR A 29 -6.69 44.14 3.32
C THR A 29 -7.35 45.07 2.32
N GLU A 30 -8.60 45.44 2.62
CA GLU A 30 -9.32 46.52 1.96
C GLU A 30 -8.65 47.87 2.25
N LEU A 31 -8.47 48.68 1.20
CA LEU A 31 -8.30 50.12 1.32
C LEU A 31 -9.07 50.79 0.17
N GLU A 32 -10.13 51.50 0.52
CA GLU A 32 -10.91 52.36 -0.37
C GLU A 32 -10.06 53.51 -0.93
N GLY A 33 -10.19 53.78 -2.23
CA GLY A 33 -9.59 54.92 -2.91
C GLY A 33 -10.22 55.14 -4.29
N THR A 34 -11.11 56.13 -4.36
CA THR A 34 -11.84 56.62 -5.54
C THR A 34 -10.97 56.92 -6.77
N THR A 35 -11.39 56.54 -7.99
CA THR A 35 -11.70 57.44 -9.13
C THR A 35 -11.98 56.70 -10.47
N GLU A 36 -13.11 57.12 -11.09
CA GLU A 36 -13.60 57.03 -12.49
C GLU A 36 -13.82 55.68 -13.21
N PRO A 37 -14.97 55.53 -13.93
CA PRO A 37 -15.31 54.31 -14.67
C PRO A 37 -14.58 54.26 -16.01
N VAL A 38 -13.72 53.26 -16.17
CA VAL A 38 -13.14 52.86 -17.47
C VAL A 38 -14.22 52.04 -18.22
N PRO A 39 -14.49 52.31 -19.51
CA PRO A 39 -15.48 51.56 -20.26
C PRO A 39 -15.06 50.08 -20.42
N GLU A 40 -15.99 49.17 -20.17
CA GLU A 40 -15.83 47.73 -20.39
C GLU A 40 -15.39 47.46 -21.84
N PRO A 41 -14.29 46.70 -22.07
CA PRO A 41 -14.08 46.09 -23.37
C PRO A 41 -15.07 44.92 -23.48
N GLU A 42 -15.81 44.88 -24.59
CA GLU A 42 -16.58 43.69 -24.98
C GLU A 42 -15.62 42.50 -25.08
N VAL A 43 -15.67 41.60 -24.09
CA VAL A 43 -15.00 40.31 -24.16
C VAL A 43 -15.80 39.46 -25.14
N GLN A 44 -15.31 39.39 -26.38
CA GLN A 44 -15.73 38.34 -27.29
C GLN A 44 -15.32 37.00 -26.69
N ASN A 45 -16.32 36.28 -26.20
CA ASN A 45 -16.19 34.94 -25.70
C ASN A 45 -15.94 34.01 -26.89
N THR A 46 -14.68 33.81 -27.23
CA THR A 46 -14.21 32.73 -28.11
C THR A 46 -13.21 31.90 -27.32
N SER A 47 -13.67 31.28 -26.23
CA SER A 47 -13.06 30.03 -25.79
C SER A 47 -13.71 28.93 -26.61
N GLU A 48 -13.17 28.68 -27.78
CA GLU A 48 -13.28 27.34 -28.34
C GLU A 48 -12.67 26.41 -27.28
N GLU A 49 -13.49 25.53 -26.70
CA GLU A 49 -12.97 24.34 -26.03
C GLU A 49 -12.11 23.63 -27.08
N GLU A 50 -10.78 23.79 -26.99
CA GLU A 50 -9.86 22.95 -27.73
C GLU A 50 -10.10 21.53 -27.23
N THR A 51 -10.92 20.81 -27.98
CA THR A 51 -10.97 19.36 -27.94
C THR A 51 -9.60 18.91 -28.42
N ILE A 52 -8.72 18.58 -27.46
CA ILE A 52 -7.44 17.96 -27.77
C ILE A 52 -7.76 16.63 -28.45
N THR A 53 -7.67 16.60 -29.78
CA THR A 53 -7.73 15.36 -30.54
C THR A 53 -6.37 14.70 -30.44
N TYR A 54 -6.27 13.63 -29.67
CA TYR A 54 -5.07 12.80 -29.57
C TYR A 54 -4.85 12.08 -30.91
N ASP A 55 -3.86 12.55 -31.68
CA ASP A 55 -3.50 12.03 -33.02
C ASP A 55 -2.26 11.11 -32.94
N ILE A 56 -2.04 10.47 -31.78
CA ILE A 56 -1.05 9.42 -31.59
C ILE A 56 -1.79 8.09 -31.77
N PRO A 57 -1.49 7.31 -32.82
CA PRO A 57 -2.08 5.98 -32.97
C PRO A 57 -1.64 5.08 -31.81
N LEU A 58 -2.52 4.17 -31.41
CA LEU A 58 -2.34 3.34 -30.22
C LEU A 58 -1.03 2.55 -30.27
N MET A 59 -0.45 2.24 -29.12
CA MET A 59 0.83 1.51 -29.05
C MET A 59 0.78 0.15 -29.77
N ASN A 60 -0.37 -0.54 -29.74
CA ASN A 60 -0.57 -1.79 -30.50
C ASN A 60 -0.68 -1.59 -32.02
N GLU A 61 -0.98 -0.38 -32.50
CA GLU A 61 -1.08 -0.03 -33.92
C GLU A 61 0.25 0.47 -34.48
N LEU A 62 1.01 1.25 -33.70
CA LEU A 62 2.32 1.78 -34.10
C LEU A 62 3.46 0.78 -33.92
N GLY A 63 3.33 -0.14 -32.97
CA GLY A 63 4.46 -0.86 -32.40
C GLY A 63 5.24 0.00 -31.41
N ILE A 64 5.89 -0.66 -30.45
CA ILE A 64 6.53 -0.01 -29.29
C ILE A 64 7.58 1.03 -29.70
N ASP A 65 8.49 0.70 -30.61
CA ASP A 65 9.59 1.60 -31.01
C ASP A 65 9.06 2.94 -31.56
N ALA A 66 8.05 2.90 -32.44
CA ALA A 66 7.46 4.08 -33.07
C ALA A 66 6.56 4.87 -32.09
N TYR A 67 5.94 4.18 -31.14
CA TYR A 67 5.17 4.82 -30.07
C TYR A 67 6.10 5.58 -29.11
N CYS A 68 7.19 4.94 -28.67
CA CYS A 68 8.19 5.54 -27.80
C CYS A 68 8.93 6.69 -28.46
N GLU A 69 9.27 6.59 -29.75
CA GLU A 69 9.85 7.71 -30.51
C GLU A 69 8.90 8.93 -30.53
N LYS A 70 7.60 8.70 -30.70
CA LYS A 70 6.60 9.79 -30.69
C LYS A 70 6.45 10.46 -29.33
N LEU A 71 6.54 9.70 -28.25
CA LEU A 71 6.54 10.21 -26.88
C LEU A 71 7.87 10.85 -26.47
N GLY A 72 8.91 10.77 -27.33
CA GLY A 72 10.24 11.30 -27.03
C GLY A 72 11.01 10.47 -25.99
N ILE A 73 10.59 9.23 -25.77
CA ILE A 73 11.24 8.29 -24.86
C ILE A 73 12.54 7.81 -25.50
N LYS A 74 13.60 7.76 -24.70
CA LYS A 74 14.91 7.25 -25.13
C LYS A 74 15.11 5.85 -24.57
N GLU A 75 15.82 5.03 -25.33
CA GLU A 75 16.27 3.73 -24.84
C GLU A 75 17.15 3.91 -23.59
N TYR A 76 16.90 3.06 -22.61
CA TYR A 76 17.69 2.91 -21.41
C TYR A 76 19.05 2.31 -21.74
N GLU A 77 20.11 2.97 -21.28
CA GLU A 77 21.48 2.48 -21.44
C GLU A 77 21.83 1.57 -20.27
N TYR A 78 21.78 0.25 -20.48
CA TYR A 78 22.08 -0.71 -19.42
C TYR A 78 23.52 -0.56 -18.89
N PRO A 79 23.69 -0.49 -17.55
CA PRO A 79 25.01 -0.54 -16.95
C PRO A 79 25.69 -1.88 -17.18
N SER A 80 27.01 -1.95 -16.95
CA SER A 80 27.77 -3.20 -17.09
C SER A 80 27.46 -4.23 -16.01
N GLU A 81 26.91 -3.79 -14.88
CA GLU A 81 26.47 -4.59 -13.75
C GLU A 81 25.08 -4.10 -13.37
N PHE A 82 24.15 -5.02 -13.12
CA PHE A 82 22.80 -4.68 -12.67
C PHE A 82 22.83 -3.96 -11.32
N GLU A 83 22.02 -2.92 -11.19
CA GLU A 83 21.78 -2.19 -9.94
C GLU A 83 20.27 -2.06 -9.75
N LEU A 84 19.79 -2.45 -8.57
CA LEU A 84 18.41 -2.20 -8.17
C LEU A 84 18.28 -0.75 -7.69
N THR A 85 17.90 0.13 -8.62
CA THR A 85 17.59 1.54 -8.43
C THR A 85 16.29 1.72 -7.62
N GLU A 86 16.08 2.92 -7.08
CA GLU A 86 14.91 3.23 -6.23
C GLU A 86 13.58 3.09 -6.98
N ASP A 87 13.48 3.51 -8.25
CA ASP A 87 12.26 3.39 -9.03
C ASP A 87 11.85 1.93 -9.24
N LEU A 88 12.79 1.10 -9.69
CA LEU A 88 12.56 -0.34 -9.84
C LEU A 88 12.29 -1.03 -8.50
N LYS A 89 13.04 -0.69 -7.45
CA LYS A 89 12.82 -1.18 -6.08
C LYS A 89 11.40 -0.91 -5.59
N ASN A 90 10.97 0.35 -5.64
CA ASN A 90 9.66 0.76 -5.15
C ASN A 90 8.52 0.14 -5.98
N THR A 91 8.75 -0.06 -7.29
CA THR A 91 7.80 -0.76 -8.16
C THR A 91 7.63 -2.23 -7.75
N ILE A 92 8.73 -2.92 -7.44
CA ILE A 92 8.72 -4.31 -6.94
C ILE A 92 8.04 -4.39 -5.57
N GLU A 93 8.36 -3.48 -4.65
CA GLU A 93 7.74 -3.40 -3.32
C GLU A 93 6.22 -3.17 -3.43
N THR A 94 5.79 -2.28 -4.32
CA THR A 94 4.36 -2.02 -4.59
C THR A 94 3.68 -3.25 -5.20
N ALA A 95 4.29 -3.88 -6.21
CA ALA A 95 3.75 -5.09 -6.82
C ALA A 95 3.61 -6.23 -5.80
N PHE A 96 4.63 -6.44 -4.96
CA PHE A 96 4.59 -7.42 -3.90
C PHE A 96 3.49 -7.11 -2.87
N LEU A 97 3.40 -5.86 -2.41
CA LEU A 97 2.47 -5.48 -1.35
C LEU A 97 0.99 -5.66 -1.74
N TYR A 98 0.64 -5.37 -3.00
CA TYR A 98 -0.76 -5.36 -3.44
C TYR A 98 -1.20 -6.60 -4.22
N GLU A 99 -0.30 -7.24 -4.96
CA GLU A 99 -0.63 -8.46 -5.71
C GLU A 99 -0.15 -9.72 -4.99
N GLY A 100 0.94 -9.63 -4.21
CA GLY A 100 1.60 -10.79 -3.61
C GLY A 100 2.26 -11.67 -4.67
N GLU A 101 1.45 -12.43 -5.42
CA GLU A 101 1.88 -13.11 -6.64
C GLU A 101 1.57 -12.23 -7.85
N PHE A 102 2.57 -11.97 -8.67
CA PHE A 102 2.44 -11.15 -9.88
C PHE A 102 2.85 -11.99 -11.08
N ILE A 103 1.99 -12.14 -12.08
CA ILE A 103 2.33 -12.80 -13.35
C ILE A 103 1.81 -11.93 -14.48
N SER A 104 2.72 -11.31 -15.24
CA SER A 104 2.38 -10.30 -16.25
C SER A 104 1.38 -10.81 -17.30
N ASP A 105 1.47 -12.09 -17.68
CA ASP A 105 0.56 -12.74 -18.64
C ASP A 105 -0.84 -13.02 -18.09
N ASP A 106 -1.01 -13.10 -16.77
CA ASP A 106 -2.31 -13.34 -16.14
C ASP A 106 -3.04 -12.00 -15.93
N LEU A 107 -2.32 -10.95 -15.55
CA LEU A 107 -2.88 -9.62 -15.26
C LEU A 107 -3.61 -8.99 -16.45
N ILE A 108 -3.18 -9.24 -17.69
CA ILE A 108 -3.86 -8.73 -18.89
C ILE A 108 -5.28 -9.29 -19.06
N ASN A 109 -5.60 -10.41 -18.42
CA ASN A 109 -6.90 -11.06 -18.47
C ASN A 109 -7.72 -10.81 -17.21
N ASP A 110 -7.12 -10.21 -16.18
CA ASP A 110 -7.80 -9.85 -14.95
C ASP A 110 -8.69 -8.62 -15.17
N THR A 111 -9.96 -8.77 -14.82
CA THR A 111 -10.96 -7.71 -14.94
C THR A 111 -10.75 -6.58 -13.94
N GLU A 112 -10.04 -6.82 -12.84
CA GLU A 112 -9.82 -5.84 -11.78
C GLU A 112 -8.48 -5.10 -11.94
N TRP A 113 -7.52 -5.69 -12.66
CA TRP A 113 -6.16 -5.16 -12.80
C TRP A 113 -6.08 -3.69 -13.18
N LYS A 114 -6.89 -3.20 -14.13
CA LYS A 114 -6.87 -1.78 -14.50
C LYS A 114 -7.20 -0.85 -13.33
N SER A 115 -8.19 -1.22 -12.53
CA SER A 115 -8.59 -0.45 -11.35
C SER A 115 -7.50 -0.51 -10.29
N THR A 116 -6.94 -1.70 -10.06
CA THR A 116 -5.83 -1.90 -9.12
C THR A 116 -4.59 -1.12 -9.54
N PHE A 117 -4.24 -1.15 -10.83
CA PHE A 117 -3.09 -0.42 -11.37
C PHE A 117 -3.23 1.09 -11.16
N VAL A 118 -4.40 1.66 -11.47
CA VAL A 118 -4.67 3.08 -11.23
C VAL A 118 -4.54 3.42 -9.74
N ASP A 119 -5.20 2.69 -8.86
CA ASP A 119 -5.20 2.98 -7.41
C ASP A 119 -3.81 2.78 -6.77
N ARG A 120 -3.10 1.70 -7.14
CA ARG A 120 -1.89 1.25 -6.43
C ARG A 120 -0.57 1.73 -7.04
N PHE A 121 -0.53 1.98 -8.36
CA PHE A 121 0.70 2.40 -9.04
C PHE A 121 0.66 3.86 -9.51
N LEU A 122 -0.53 4.42 -9.79
CA LEU A 122 -0.65 5.82 -10.26
C LEU A 122 -1.15 6.77 -9.18
N GLN A 123 -2.06 6.31 -8.31
CA GLN A 123 -2.67 7.11 -7.25
C GLN A 123 -2.19 6.71 -5.85
N ASN A 124 -1.00 6.11 -5.71
CA ASN A 124 -0.47 5.78 -4.41
C ASN A 124 0.38 6.93 -3.84
N SER A 125 -0.04 7.50 -2.72
CA SER A 125 0.66 8.62 -2.07
C SER A 125 2.02 8.25 -1.48
N TRP A 126 2.30 6.96 -1.28
CA TRP A 126 3.56 6.47 -0.69
C TRP A 126 4.59 6.07 -1.74
N TYR A 127 4.15 5.93 -2.99
CA TYR A 127 5.00 5.54 -4.11
C TYR A 127 4.80 6.47 -5.30
N SER A 128 5.91 7.02 -5.79
CA SER A 128 5.98 7.67 -7.08
C SER A 128 7.34 7.34 -7.68
N ASN A 129 7.36 6.93 -8.96
CA ASN A 129 8.61 6.83 -9.72
C ASN A 129 8.98 8.18 -10.34
N ASP A 130 10.23 8.30 -10.80
CA ASP A 130 10.71 9.53 -11.41
C ASP A 130 9.89 9.92 -12.65
N TYR A 131 9.34 8.97 -13.41
CA TYR A 131 8.51 9.30 -14.55
C TYR A 131 7.22 10.02 -14.13
N LEU A 132 6.53 9.52 -13.11
CA LEU A 132 5.42 10.21 -12.47
C LEU A 132 5.92 11.56 -11.96
N ALA A 133 6.86 11.59 -11.02
CA ALA A 133 7.32 12.85 -10.40
C ALA A 133 7.76 13.95 -11.39
N ASN A 134 8.38 13.59 -12.53
CA ASN A 134 8.96 14.55 -13.48
C ASN A 134 8.11 14.86 -14.72
N ASN A 135 7.17 13.99 -15.13
CA ASN A 135 6.36 14.19 -16.34
C ASN A 135 4.90 14.51 -16.06
N ILE A 136 4.52 14.60 -14.79
CA ILE A 136 3.23 15.16 -14.39
C ILE A 136 3.22 16.66 -14.69
N SER A 137 2.22 17.12 -15.44
CA SER A 137 1.94 18.55 -15.60
C SER A 137 1.60 19.19 -14.25
N ASP A 138 1.75 20.51 -14.12
CA ASP A 138 1.44 21.26 -12.89
C ASP A 138 0.01 21.00 -12.34
N ASP A 139 -0.88 20.39 -13.13
CA ASP A 139 -2.26 20.04 -12.81
C ASP A 139 -2.49 18.59 -12.33
N CYS A 140 -1.45 17.75 -12.24
CA CYS A 140 -1.58 16.34 -11.80
C CYS A 140 -2.48 15.47 -12.70
N LEU A 141 -2.59 15.79 -13.99
CA LEU A 141 -3.45 15.06 -14.92
C LEU A 141 -2.64 14.17 -15.87
N MET A 142 -2.98 12.87 -15.91
CA MET A 142 -2.45 11.90 -16.88
C MET A 142 -3.47 11.60 -17.97
N ASP A 143 -3.04 11.60 -19.22
CA ASP A 143 -3.85 11.11 -20.34
C ASP A 143 -3.70 9.59 -20.55
N LYS A 144 -4.56 9.05 -21.43
CA LYS A 144 -4.57 7.62 -21.80
C LYS A 144 -3.18 7.10 -22.20
N ASP A 145 -2.45 7.83 -23.01
CA ASP A 145 -1.14 7.40 -23.54
C ASP A 145 -0.11 7.29 -22.41
N GLN A 146 -0.11 8.25 -21.49
CA GLN A 146 0.76 8.22 -20.31
C GLN A 146 0.43 7.02 -19.41
N ILE A 147 -0.85 6.73 -19.19
CA ILE A 147 -1.30 5.58 -18.36
C ILE A 147 -0.85 4.25 -18.99
N GLU A 148 -1.12 4.08 -20.29
CA GLU A 148 -0.75 2.88 -21.05
C GLU A 148 0.77 2.67 -21.06
N TYR A 149 1.54 3.75 -21.16
CA TYR A 149 2.99 3.69 -21.14
C TYR A 149 3.56 3.24 -19.79
N VAL A 150 3.07 3.77 -18.66
CA VAL A 150 3.52 3.32 -17.32
C VAL A 150 3.09 1.87 -17.07
N GLN A 151 1.88 1.49 -17.49
CA GLN A 151 1.43 0.11 -17.40
C GLN A 151 2.33 -0.83 -18.21
N TYR A 152 2.65 -0.48 -19.45
CA TYR A 152 3.54 -1.26 -20.29
C TYR A 152 4.95 -1.34 -19.70
N SER A 153 5.46 -0.23 -19.17
CA SER A 153 6.76 -0.18 -18.50
C SER A 153 6.79 -1.13 -17.31
N THR A 154 5.69 -1.21 -16.55
CA THR A 154 5.57 -2.08 -15.37
C THR A 154 5.50 -3.56 -15.76
N THR A 155 4.68 -3.94 -16.74
CA THR A 155 4.37 -5.36 -17.01
C THR A 155 4.98 -5.93 -18.30
N GLY A 156 5.47 -5.08 -19.19
CA GLY A 156 5.91 -5.46 -20.54
C GLY A 156 4.77 -5.87 -21.48
N LYS A 157 3.50 -5.77 -21.04
CA LYS A 157 2.32 -6.13 -21.82
C LYS A 157 1.51 -4.89 -22.14
N TYR A 158 0.88 -4.89 -23.31
CA TYR A 158 -0.04 -3.80 -23.67
C TYR A 158 -1.44 -4.04 -23.13
N ILE A 159 -1.99 -3.03 -22.44
CA ILE A 159 -3.39 -2.97 -22.03
C ILE A 159 -3.94 -1.60 -22.44
N SER A 160 -5.10 -1.58 -23.11
CA SER A 160 -5.76 -0.31 -23.50
C SER A 160 -6.57 0.27 -22.35
N PHE A 161 -6.45 1.56 -22.06
CA PHE A 161 -7.23 2.28 -21.05
C PHE A 161 -8.25 3.24 -21.69
N ASP A 162 -9.20 2.67 -22.45
CA ASP A 162 -10.21 3.41 -23.21
C ASP A 162 -11.13 4.29 -22.34
N GLU A 163 -11.26 3.99 -21.06
CA GLU A 163 -11.96 4.81 -20.07
C GLU A 163 -11.38 6.23 -19.93
N TYR A 164 -10.10 6.44 -20.29
CA TYR A 164 -9.42 7.74 -20.26
C TYR A 164 -9.20 8.34 -21.65
N ALA A 165 -9.96 7.88 -22.67
CA ALA A 165 -9.81 8.36 -24.05
C ALA A 165 -10.16 9.85 -24.22
N THR A 166 -11.05 10.39 -23.39
CA THR A 166 -11.43 11.82 -23.39
C THR A 166 -11.08 12.51 -22.08
N ASP A 167 -11.19 11.78 -20.98
CA ASP A 167 -11.04 12.31 -19.63
C ASP A 167 -9.65 11.95 -19.11
N LYS A 168 -8.98 12.90 -18.47
CA LYS A 168 -7.68 12.66 -17.85
C LYS A 168 -7.85 12.09 -16.44
N LEU A 169 -6.92 11.23 -16.03
CA LEU A 169 -6.81 10.75 -14.67
C LEU A 169 -6.17 11.84 -13.80
N ASP A 170 -6.87 12.26 -12.74
CA ASP A 170 -6.29 13.10 -11.70
C ASP A 170 -5.58 12.21 -10.67
N ILE A 171 -4.26 12.21 -10.71
CA ILE A 171 -3.45 11.40 -9.78
C ILE A 171 -3.17 12.10 -8.45
N SER A 172 -3.62 13.35 -8.27
CA SER A 172 -3.58 14.01 -6.96
C SER A 172 -4.59 13.42 -5.97
N HIS A 173 -5.57 12.65 -6.47
CA HIS A 173 -6.49 11.84 -5.67
C HIS A 173 -5.80 10.61 -5.07
N ALA A 174 -4.65 10.84 -4.43
CA ALA A 174 -3.82 9.77 -3.95
C ALA A 174 -4.49 9.05 -2.76
N SER A 175 -4.54 7.72 -2.82
CA SER A 175 -4.84 6.86 -1.69
C SER A 175 -3.55 6.56 -0.92
N SER A 176 -3.67 6.34 0.39
CA SER A 176 -2.56 5.81 1.19
C SER A 176 -2.90 4.36 1.53
N GLY A 177 -1.95 3.46 1.32
CA GLY A 177 -2.00 2.15 1.97
C GLY A 177 -1.92 2.30 3.49
N PHE A 178 -2.19 1.22 4.22
CA PHE A 178 -1.84 1.12 5.64
C PHE A 178 -0.49 0.43 5.84
N ASN A 179 -0.02 -0.34 4.85
CA ASN A 179 1.17 -1.17 4.94
C ASN A 179 2.29 -0.67 4.03
N THR A 180 3.53 -0.85 4.47
CA THR A 180 4.73 -0.60 3.67
C THR A 180 5.49 -1.91 3.47
N ALA A 181 6.09 -2.06 2.29
CA ALA A 181 7.06 -3.11 2.01
C ALA A 181 8.44 -2.46 1.85
N THR A 182 9.50 -3.16 2.23
CA THR A 182 10.86 -2.69 2.07
C THR A 182 11.79 -3.85 1.74
N ILE A 183 12.47 -3.78 0.60
CA ILE A 183 13.58 -4.66 0.26
C ILE A 183 14.75 -4.32 1.21
N ILE A 184 15.05 -5.27 2.09
CA ILE A 184 16.11 -5.20 3.11
C ILE A 184 17.46 -5.48 2.45
N ASP A 185 17.51 -6.54 1.65
CA ASP A 185 18.66 -6.95 0.87
C ASP A 185 18.21 -7.78 -0.34
N TYR A 186 19.11 -7.94 -1.32
CA TYR A 186 18.84 -8.73 -2.52
C TYR A 186 20.12 -9.32 -3.11
N GLU A 187 19.95 -10.41 -3.84
CA GLU A 187 20.91 -10.93 -4.81
C GLU A 187 20.29 -10.89 -6.21
N ALA A 188 21.11 -10.61 -7.23
CA ALA A 188 20.66 -10.54 -8.62
C ALA A 188 21.56 -11.36 -9.54
N ASP A 189 20.93 -12.05 -10.50
CA ASP A 189 21.59 -12.74 -11.62
C ASP A 189 21.10 -12.13 -12.94
N ASP A 190 21.98 -11.36 -13.58
CA ASP A 190 21.73 -10.70 -14.88
C ASP A 190 22.21 -11.61 -16.02
N GLN A 191 21.26 -12.13 -16.80
CA GLN A 191 21.51 -12.97 -17.95
C GLN A 191 20.91 -12.31 -19.19
N ASP A 192 21.68 -12.13 -20.27
CA ASP A 192 21.26 -11.60 -21.58
C ASP A 192 20.01 -10.69 -21.57
N ASP A 193 18.78 -11.24 -21.63
CA ASP A 193 17.50 -10.51 -21.71
C ASP A 193 16.69 -10.46 -20.39
N THR A 194 17.18 -11.06 -19.31
CA THR A 194 16.42 -11.30 -18.07
C THR A 194 17.29 -11.07 -16.83
N VAL A 195 16.72 -10.47 -15.78
CA VAL A 195 17.36 -10.37 -14.46
C VAL A 195 16.50 -11.15 -13.46
N THR A 196 17.10 -12.09 -12.73
CA THR A 196 16.44 -12.76 -11.61
C THR A 196 16.91 -12.13 -10.31
N ILE A 197 15.99 -11.67 -9.47
CA ILE A 197 16.26 -11.08 -8.16
C ILE A 197 15.69 -11.99 -7.09
N ILE A 198 16.49 -12.33 -6.09
CA ILE A 198 16.01 -12.91 -4.83
C ILE A 198 16.18 -11.84 -3.75
N ALA A 199 15.07 -11.32 -3.25
CA ALA A 199 15.03 -10.23 -2.28
C ALA A 199 14.45 -10.69 -0.95
N ASN A 200 15.02 -10.20 0.15
CA ASN A 200 14.39 -10.28 1.47
C ASN A 200 13.56 -9.01 1.68
N ILE A 201 12.25 -9.15 1.80
CA ILE A 201 11.32 -8.04 1.99
C ILE A 201 10.73 -8.07 3.39
N GLY A 202 10.79 -6.95 4.09
CA GLY A 202 10.07 -6.70 5.32
C GLY A 202 8.77 -5.95 5.05
N VAL A 203 7.70 -6.32 5.74
CA VAL A 203 6.39 -5.66 5.68
C VAL A 203 6.01 -5.18 7.08
N CYS A 204 5.46 -3.98 7.15
CA CYS A 204 4.93 -3.42 8.39
C CYS A 204 3.71 -2.55 8.15
N GLU A 205 2.83 -2.48 9.15
CA GLU A 205 1.82 -1.42 9.22
C GLU A 205 2.51 -0.07 9.52
N GLY A 206 2.21 0.95 8.70
CA GLY A 206 2.80 2.28 8.79
C GLY A 206 4.31 2.31 8.51
N ILE A 207 5.02 3.16 9.24
CA ILE A 207 6.49 3.30 9.17
C ILE A 207 7.05 2.98 10.56
N LYS A 208 7.74 1.85 10.70
CA LYS A 208 8.41 1.42 11.94
C LYS A 208 9.81 0.86 11.69
N GLU A 209 10.59 0.76 12.77
CA GLU A 209 11.98 0.25 12.71
C GLU A 209 12.04 -1.27 12.50
N ASP A 210 11.05 -2.02 12.99
CA ASP A 210 10.94 -3.47 12.88
C ASP A 210 9.78 -3.88 11.97
N TYR A 211 9.94 -5.01 11.27
CA TYR A 211 8.93 -5.56 10.36
C TYR A 211 8.01 -6.56 11.08
N ASP A 212 6.73 -6.53 10.76
CA ASP A 212 5.74 -7.50 11.26
C ASP A 212 5.96 -8.87 10.62
N SER A 213 6.18 -8.84 9.30
CA SER A 213 6.37 -10.04 8.49
C SER A 213 7.57 -9.87 7.57
N THR A 214 8.23 -10.99 7.27
CA THR A 214 9.36 -11.02 6.33
C THR A 214 9.17 -12.11 5.28
N TYR A 215 9.61 -11.84 4.07
CA TYR A 215 9.40 -12.69 2.90
C TYR A 215 10.68 -12.81 2.08
N GLU A 216 10.94 -14.00 1.55
CA GLU A 216 11.86 -14.19 0.44
C GLU A 216 11.04 -14.07 -0.84
N VAL A 217 11.39 -13.11 -1.69
CA VAL A 217 10.67 -12.78 -2.92
C VAL A 217 11.57 -13.02 -4.12
N SER A 218 11.08 -13.83 -5.06
CA SER A 218 11.74 -14.10 -6.34
C SER A 218 11.07 -13.27 -7.43
N VAL A 219 11.82 -12.35 -8.02
CA VAL A 219 11.38 -11.47 -9.11
C VAL A 219 12.11 -11.84 -10.40
N ILE A 220 11.38 -11.95 -11.49
CA ILE A 220 11.92 -12.08 -12.83
C ILE A 220 11.61 -10.79 -13.58
N LEU A 221 12.67 -10.08 -14.00
CA LEU A 221 12.58 -8.87 -14.80
C LEU A 221 12.99 -9.16 -16.24
N LEU A 222 12.29 -8.57 -17.19
CA LEU A 222 12.68 -8.56 -18.60
C LEU A 222 13.29 -7.20 -18.96
N LYS A 223 14.36 -7.22 -19.75
CA LYS A 223 14.93 -6.00 -20.33
C LYS A 223 13.92 -5.39 -21.30
N ASN A 224 13.45 -4.20 -20.94
CA ASN A 224 12.55 -3.38 -21.74
C ASN A 224 13.21 -1.99 -21.89
N PRO A 225 14.01 -1.77 -22.95
CA PRO A 225 14.81 -0.54 -23.08
C PRO A 225 13.96 0.74 -23.08
N TYR A 226 12.67 0.66 -23.39
CA TYR A 226 11.78 1.81 -23.39
C TYR A 226 10.96 1.95 -22.10
N SER A 227 11.18 1.10 -21.09
CA SER A 227 10.47 1.18 -19.82
C SER A 227 10.87 2.43 -19.03
N CYS A 228 9.87 3.11 -18.47
CA CYS A 228 10.08 4.16 -17.48
C CYS A 228 10.53 3.65 -16.10
N ILE A 229 10.60 2.33 -15.91
CA ILE A 229 11.07 1.67 -14.68
C ILE A 229 12.48 1.14 -14.94
N ASP A 230 13.42 2.06 -15.11
CA ASP A 230 14.86 1.80 -15.30
C ASP A 230 15.19 0.81 -16.43
N GLY A 231 14.39 0.78 -17.49
CA GLY A 231 14.61 -0.13 -18.61
C GLY A 231 14.22 -1.59 -18.32
N TYR A 232 13.41 -1.86 -17.29
CA TYR A 232 12.93 -3.19 -16.95
C TYR A 232 11.41 -3.25 -16.84
N SER A 233 10.85 -4.44 -17.06
CA SER A 233 9.46 -4.77 -16.75
C SER A 233 9.41 -6.02 -15.87
N ILE A 234 8.45 -6.08 -14.95
CA ILE A 234 8.23 -7.24 -14.09
C ILE A 234 7.49 -8.30 -14.93
N ASP A 235 8.13 -9.45 -15.15
CA ASP A 235 7.50 -10.60 -15.80
C ASP A 235 6.75 -11.44 -14.78
N SER A 236 7.40 -11.73 -13.66
CA SER A 236 6.78 -12.44 -12.55
C SER A 236 7.38 -12.08 -11.19
N LEU A 237 6.57 -12.18 -10.15
CA LEU A 237 6.94 -12.11 -8.75
C LEU A 237 6.26 -13.25 -8.00
N SER A 238 7.02 -13.98 -7.21
CA SER A 238 6.51 -14.99 -6.28
C SER A 238 7.20 -14.84 -4.95
N TYR A 239 6.57 -15.31 -3.89
CA TYR A 239 7.11 -15.14 -2.55
C TYR A 239 6.96 -16.38 -1.70
N LYS A 240 7.77 -16.42 -0.66
CA LYS A 240 7.66 -17.37 0.43
C LYS A 240 7.83 -16.60 1.73
N GLU A 241 6.88 -16.81 2.65
CA GLU A 241 7.02 -16.25 3.99
C GLU A 241 8.22 -16.85 4.73
N THR A 242 8.96 -15.97 5.40
CA THR A 242 10.15 -16.27 6.20
C THR A 242 10.06 -15.69 7.61
N THR A 243 8.91 -15.09 7.96
CA THR A 243 8.65 -14.52 9.29
C THR A 243 8.95 -15.55 10.37
N SER A 244 9.85 -15.18 11.28
CA SER A 244 10.14 -16.01 12.45
C SER A 244 9.17 -15.67 13.57
N TYR A 245 8.10 -16.44 13.68
CA TYR A 245 7.17 -16.38 14.79
C TYR A 245 7.76 -17.00 16.06
N GLN A 246 7.21 -16.62 17.21
CA GLN A 246 7.60 -17.20 18.49
C GLN A 246 7.07 -18.65 18.60
N GLU A 247 7.77 -19.47 19.37
CA GLU A 247 7.36 -20.85 19.64
C GLU A 247 6.36 -20.91 20.80
N PRO A 248 5.40 -21.86 20.79
CA PRO A 248 4.42 -21.99 21.85
C PRO A 248 5.07 -22.19 23.23
N ASP A 249 4.60 -21.42 24.21
CA ASP A 249 5.14 -21.44 25.58
C ASP A 249 4.24 -22.15 26.60
N GLY A 250 3.03 -22.54 26.19
CA GLY A 250 2.03 -23.25 26.97
C GLY A 250 1.38 -22.41 28.07
N LYS A 251 1.49 -21.08 28.03
CA LYS A 251 0.87 -20.17 29.00
C LYS A 251 -0.37 -19.50 28.43
N GLU A 252 -1.19 -18.97 29.34
CA GLU A 252 -2.35 -18.16 28.99
C GLU A 252 -1.92 -16.72 28.74
N HIS A 253 -2.38 -16.18 27.63
CA HIS A 253 -2.17 -14.81 27.15
C HIS A 253 -3.53 -14.18 26.84
N TRP A 254 -3.53 -12.87 26.69
CA TRP A 254 -4.73 -12.07 26.44
C TRP A 254 -4.56 -11.29 25.16
N VAL A 255 -5.63 -10.97 24.45
CA VAL A 255 -5.61 -9.99 23.35
C VAL A 255 -6.83 -9.10 23.49
N PHE A 256 -6.68 -7.83 23.11
CA PHE A 256 -7.72 -6.82 23.25
C PHE A 256 -8.21 -6.40 21.87
N GLY A 257 -9.52 -6.43 21.66
CA GLY A 257 -10.11 -6.11 20.37
C GLY A 257 -11.54 -5.60 20.45
N ASP A 258 -11.92 -4.84 19.43
CA ASP A 258 -13.27 -4.32 19.26
C ASP A 258 -14.06 -5.28 18.38
N PHE A 259 -15.30 -5.60 18.77
CA PHE A 259 -16.11 -6.56 18.01
C PHE A 259 -16.48 -5.99 16.64
N VAL A 260 -16.28 -6.78 15.59
CA VAL A 260 -16.56 -6.40 14.20
C VAL A 260 -17.76 -7.17 13.67
N ASP A 261 -17.69 -8.50 13.67
CA ASP A 261 -18.71 -9.34 13.07
C ASP A 261 -18.75 -10.76 13.66
N TYR A 262 -19.78 -11.51 13.33
CA TYR A 262 -19.96 -12.92 13.70
C TYR A 262 -20.37 -13.77 12.51
N ASN A 263 -19.69 -14.90 12.32
CA ASN A 263 -20.08 -15.90 11.34
C ASN A 263 -20.80 -17.08 12.02
N GLU A 264 -22.11 -17.15 11.84
CA GLU A 264 -22.96 -18.19 12.45
C GLU A 264 -22.67 -19.59 11.91
N GLU A 265 -22.34 -19.73 10.63
CA GLU A 265 -22.10 -21.04 10.02
C GLU A 265 -20.79 -21.66 10.49
N GLN A 266 -19.76 -20.83 10.66
CA GLN A 266 -18.42 -21.25 11.05
C GLN A 266 -18.15 -21.12 12.55
N GLN A 267 -19.08 -20.52 13.30
CA GLN A 267 -18.98 -20.29 14.74
C GLN A 267 -17.71 -19.53 15.13
N TYR A 268 -17.44 -18.40 14.48
CA TYR A 268 -16.36 -17.52 14.87
C TYR A 268 -16.81 -16.07 15.04
N LEU A 269 -16.14 -15.35 15.92
CA LEU A 269 -16.25 -13.91 16.12
C LEU A 269 -15.03 -13.22 15.50
N GLU A 270 -15.23 -12.09 14.84
CA GLU A 270 -14.16 -11.25 14.29
C GLU A 270 -13.99 -10.00 15.15
N PHE A 271 -12.73 -9.64 15.43
CA PHE A 271 -12.36 -8.47 16.21
C PHE A 271 -11.31 -7.64 15.48
N GLU A 272 -11.41 -6.32 15.61
CA GLU A 272 -10.35 -5.37 15.25
C GLU A 272 -9.35 -5.32 16.41
N TYR A 273 -8.08 -5.56 16.13
CA TYR A 273 -7.02 -5.53 17.13
C TYR A 273 -6.87 -4.12 17.71
N SER A 274 -6.95 -4.00 19.04
CA SER A 274 -6.83 -2.70 19.71
C SER A 274 -5.42 -2.49 20.27
N TYR A 275 -4.94 -3.43 21.09
CA TYR A 275 -3.60 -3.37 21.69
C TYR A 275 -3.18 -4.69 22.34
N ALA A 276 -1.90 -4.75 22.66
CA ALA A 276 -1.22 -5.82 23.37
C ALA A 276 -0.77 -5.36 24.76
N ASP A 277 -0.74 -6.29 25.71
CA ASP A 277 -0.15 -6.09 27.04
C ASP A 277 1.15 -6.88 27.28
N ASP A 278 1.57 -7.72 26.33
CA ASP A 278 2.84 -8.43 26.30
C ASP A 278 3.48 -8.54 24.90
N GLU A 279 4.57 -9.29 24.77
CA GLU A 279 5.29 -9.45 23.49
C GLU A 279 4.64 -10.51 22.59
N ILE A 280 3.95 -11.49 23.19
CA ILE A 280 3.29 -12.60 22.49
C ILE A 280 2.06 -12.07 21.75
N ASN A 281 1.26 -11.22 22.39
CA ASN A 281 0.05 -10.67 21.80
C ASN A 281 0.25 -9.41 20.96
N SER A 282 1.50 -9.05 20.62
CA SER A 282 1.81 -7.87 19.82
C SER A 282 1.31 -7.94 18.37
N GLU A 283 1.23 -6.78 17.71
CA GLU A 283 0.92 -6.60 16.27
C GLU A 283 1.77 -7.45 15.33
N ARG A 284 2.91 -7.97 15.81
CA ARG A 284 3.74 -8.90 15.04
C ARG A 284 3.10 -10.27 14.87
N ASN A 285 2.31 -10.69 15.86
CA ASN A 285 1.66 -12.00 15.86
C ASN A 285 0.16 -11.92 15.60
N PHE A 286 -0.44 -10.71 15.66
CA PHE A 286 -1.85 -10.47 15.36
C PHE A 286 -1.98 -9.52 14.17
N SER A 287 -2.78 -9.91 13.19
CA SER A 287 -3.22 -9.02 12.11
C SER A 287 -4.15 -7.92 12.65
N HIS A 288 -4.37 -6.87 11.86
CA HIS A 288 -5.29 -5.77 12.19
C HIS A 288 -6.71 -6.27 12.53
N PHE A 289 -7.12 -7.37 11.92
CA PHE A 289 -8.29 -8.15 12.35
C PHE A 289 -7.86 -9.56 12.73
N PHE A 290 -8.51 -10.14 13.73
CA PHE A 290 -8.28 -11.53 14.14
C PHE A 290 -9.60 -12.23 14.44
N THR A 291 -9.57 -13.56 14.31
CA THR A 291 -10.74 -14.40 14.46
C THR A 291 -10.68 -15.22 15.74
N VAL A 292 -11.83 -15.41 16.39
CA VAL A 292 -11.98 -16.24 17.59
C VAL A 292 -12.92 -17.40 17.28
N ASP A 293 -12.40 -18.62 17.22
CA ASP A 293 -13.18 -19.85 17.04
C ASP A 293 -13.90 -20.21 18.34
N ILE A 294 -15.22 -20.02 18.35
CA ILE A 294 -16.09 -20.30 19.49
C ILE A 294 -16.87 -21.60 19.32
N SER A 295 -16.48 -22.49 18.41
CA SER A 295 -17.18 -23.76 18.17
C SER A 295 -17.23 -24.66 19.42
N GLU A 296 -16.23 -24.56 20.29
CA GLU A 296 -16.18 -25.27 21.58
C GLU A 296 -16.90 -24.50 22.72
N HIS A 297 -17.17 -23.20 22.51
CA HIS A 297 -17.77 -22.26 23.47
C HIS A 297 -18.83 -21.34 22.82
N PRO A 298 -19.89 -21.90 22.22
CA PRO A 298 -20.88 -21.10 21.49
C PRO A 298 -21.61 -20.07 22.36
N GLU A 299 -21.60 -20.24 23.69
CA GLU A 299 -22.10 -19.26 24.65
C GLU A 299 -21.42 -17.88 24.56
N PHE A 300 -20.21 -17.80 24.02
CA PHE A 300 -19.51 -16.54 23.85
C PHE A 300 -20.18 -15.61 22.83
N TYR A 301 -20.89 -16.15 21.84
CA TYR A 301 -21.67 -15.31 20.93
C TYR A 301 -22.79 -14.57 21.67
N ASP A 302 -23.57 -15.29 22.48
CA ASP A 302 -24.66 -14.69 23.26
C ASP A 302 -24.13 -13.62 24.22
N PHE A 303 -22.96 -13.85 24.82
CA PHE A 303 -22.27 -12.88 25.69
C PHE A 303 -21.90 -11.60 24.94
N VAL A 304 -21.18 -11.70 23.81
CA VAL A 304 -20.77 -10.54 23.02
C VAL A 304 -22.00 -9.80 22.51
N LYS A 305 -22.99 -10.54 22.00
CA LYS A 305 -24.22 -9.95 21.47
C LYS A 305 -25.00 -9.15 22.50
N GLU A 306 -25.08 -9.62 23.76
CA GLU A 306 -25.72 -8.88 24.84
C GLU A 306 -25.05 -7.52 25.11
N HIS A 307 -23.73 -7.44 24.98
CA HIS A 307 -22.96 -6.21 25.19
C HIS A 307 -23.09 -5.25 24.00
N GLU A 308 -23.03 -5.76 22.78
CA GLU A 308 -23.23 -4.98 21.54
C GLU A 308 -24.65 -4.42 21.40
N ASP A 309 -25.67 -5.11 21.93
CA ASP A 309 -27.05 -4.61 21.94
C ASP A 309 -27.30 -3.57 23.05
N SER A 310 -26.28 -3.23 23.85
CA SER A 310 -26.37 -2.23 24.91
C SER A 310 -26.00 -0.81 24.44
N ASP A 311 -26.37 0.21 25.22
CA ASP A 311 -25.99 1.61 24.94
C ASP A 311 -24.52 1.93 25.34
N THR A 312 -23.73 0.94 25.75
CA THR A 312 -22.34 1.11 26.22
C THR A 312 -21.39 0.51 25.21
N TYR A 313 -20.33 1.25 24.88
CA TYR A 313 -19.24 0.72 24.06
C TYR A 313 -18.30 -0.13 24.90
N TYR A 314 -17.96 -1.31 24.38
CA TYR A 314 -17.06 -2.25 25.04
C TYR A 314 -15.89 -2.59 24.13
N ASN A 315 -14.72 -2.71 24.74
CA ASN A 315 -13.59 -3.42 24.19
C ASN A 315 -13.54 -4.82 24.83
N TYR A 316 -13.13 -5.83 24.10
CA TYR A 316 -13.13 -7.21 24.58
C TYR A 316 -11.73 -7.68 24.92
N GLU A 317 -11.63 -8.39 26.04
CA GLU A 317 -10.42 -9.05 26.51
C GLU A 317 -10.58 -10.56 26.29
N ILE A 318 -9.76 -11.15 25.42
CA ILE A 318 -9.87 -12.54 24.98
C ILE A 318 -8.66 -13.33 25.46
N ALA A 319 -8.88 -14.32 26.34
CA ALA A 319 -7.84 -15.23 26.81
C ALA A 319 -7.65 -16.39 25.85
N PHE A 320 -6.40 -16.83 25.66
CA PHE A 320 -6.05 -18.04 24.93
C PHE A 320 -4.77 -18.66 25.50
N ILE A 321 -4.60 -19.97 25.32
CA ILE A 321 -3.33 -20.65 25.65
C ILE A 321 -2.46 -20.69 24.40
N PHE A 322 -1.23 -20.20 24.49
CA PHE A 322 -0.27 -20.29 23.38
C PHE A 322 0.32 -21.70 23.28
N ASP A 323 -0.31 -22.54 22.47
CA ASP A 323 0.03 -23.94 22.26
C ASP A 323 -0.11 -24.36 20.78
N GLU A 324 -0.09 -25.67 20.51
CA GLU A 324 -0.24 -26.21 19.15
C GLU A 324 -1.63 -26.01 18.52
N ASN A 325 -2.64 -25.65 19.32
CA ASN A 325 -3.99 -25.33 18.87
C ASN A 325 -4.18 -23.83 18.59
N ASN A 326 -3.30 -22.99 19.12
CA ASN A 326 -3.20 -21.55 18.86
C ASN A 326 -1.77 -21.18 18.46
N PRO A 327 -1.29 -21.60 17.27
CA PRO A 327 0.04 -21.23 16.81
C PRO A 327 0.09 -19.75 16.37
N ALA A 328 1.28 -19.14 16.43
CA ALA A 328 1.53 -17.84 15.81
C ALA A 328 1.84 -18.02 14.29
N PRO A 329 1.41 -17.10 13.39
CA PRO A 329 0.60 -15.92 13.68
C PRO A 329 -0.83 -16.31 14.11
N PHE A 330 -1.41 -15.53 15.01
CA PHE A 330 -2.69 -15.80 15.66
C PHE A 330 -3.86 -15.34 14.80
N ASP A 331 -3.97 -15.85 13.57
CA ASP A 331 -5.07 -15.50 12.66
C ASP A 331 -6.43 -15.96 13.22
N MET A 332 -6.43 -17.11 13.89
CA MET A 332 -7.58 -17.70 14.55
C MET A 332 -7.18 -18.26 15.90
N ILE A 333 -7.82 -17.78 16.97
CA ILE A 333 -7.59 -18.26 18.33
C ILE A 333 -8.80 -19.02 18.86
N LYS A 334 -8.53 -20.10 19.59
CA LYS A 334 -9.47 -20.80 20.44
C LYS A 334 -9.41 -20.20 21.84
N PRO A 335 -10.48 -19.51 22.28
CA PRO A 335 -10.45 -18.77 23.52
C PRO A 335 -10.62 -19.70 24.73
N THR A 336 -9.96 -19.37 25.84
CA THR A 336 -10.28 -19.91 27.16
C THR A 336 -11.24 -19.02 27.95
N GLY A 337 -11.41 -17.77 27.52
CA GLY A 337 -12.34 -16.80 28.10
C GLY A 337 -12.51 -15.56 27.23
N ILE A 338 -13.66 -14.91 27.35
CA ILE A 338 -13.94 -13.59 26.77
C ILE A 338 -14.61 -12.74 27.85
N ASP A 339 -14.06 -11.56 28.11
CA ASP A 339 -14.60 -10.55 29.02
C ASP A 339 -14.80 -9.22 28.28
N ALA A 340 -15.68 -8.36 28.80
CA ALA A 340 -16.01 -7.06 28.21
C ALA A 340 -15.58 -5.91 29.14
N ILE A 341 -14.86 -4.94 28.59
CA ILE A 341 -14.31 -3.77 29.27
C ILE A 341 -15.03 -2.52 28.76
N SER A 342 -15.83 -1.89 29.63
CA SER A 342 -16.47 -0.61 29.30
C SER A 342 -15.43 0.52 29.26
N LEU A 343 -15.42 1.32 28.18
CA LEU A 343 -14.54 2.48 28.03
C LEU A 343 -15.14 3.80 28.53
#